data_AF-A0A7C7L2V2-F1
#
_entry.id   AF-A0A7C7L2V2-F1
#
_cell.length_a   1.000
_cell.length_b   1.000
_cell.length_c   1.000
_cell.angle_alpha   90.00
_cell.angle_beta   90.00
_cell.angle_gamma   90.00
#
_symmetry.space_group_name_H-M   'P 1'
#
loop_
_entity.id
_entity.type
_entity.pdbx_description
1 polymer ?
#
loop_
_entity_poly.entity_id
_entity_poly.type
_entity_poly.pdbx_seq_one_letter_code
_entity_poly.pdbx_strand_id
1 'polypeptide(L)'
;MDIEIYFKPIDTGNFDKADDYLPSQLGNIISVYGPDGAFPDLDKVQLAIIGVNEDRNAVDNKGCAEAPDYVRNKLYQLFQGTKKTKIADLGNIANGDAIKDTYFALSSVIGELVKKNIVPIIIGGSQDLTYANYCAYQDLEQTINMVVVGPTFDLGEAGHDLSSQSYLSKIILHQPNFLYNYSNIGYQSYFVDQNALELMNKLYFDVYRLGFVQHNIQEVEPIVRNADLLSFDMGAIRQSDAPGNKNTSPNGFYGEEACQIVRYAGLSDKLTSIGFYELNPEFDNFHQTSHLVAQMIWYFIDGFNHRKKDYPVGDKSKCTKYHVAIQDNKHEIVFYKSRKSDRWWMSIPYPEGMELKFKRHHLVPCSYGDYEKACKDDLPERWLLAYQKLT
;
A
#
# COMPACT_ATOMS: atom_id res chain seq x y z
N MET A 1 -19.35 -8.74 -11.14
CA MET A 1 -19.88 -9.64 -10.10
C MET A 1 -20.75 -8.82 -9.17
N ASP A 2 -21.78 -9.39 -8.54
CA ASP A 2 -22.48 -8.70 -7.46
C ASP A 2 -21.63 -8.85 -6.18
N ILE A 3 -20.98 -7.76 -5.75
CA ILE A 3 -20.04 -7.78 -4.62
C ILE A 3 -20.74 -7.55 -3.29
N GLU A 4 -21.98 -7.07 -3.29
CA GLU A 4 -22.76 -6.74 -2.08
C GLU A 4 -22.91 -7.96 -1.17
N ILE A 5 -23.03 -9.15 -1.75
CA ILE A 5 -23.22 -10.42 -1.04
C ILE A 5 -22.11 -10.75 -0.03
N TYR A 6 -20.93 -10.17 -0.18
CA TYR A 6 -19.79 -10.43 0.70
C TYR A 6 -19.78 -9.53 1.95
N PHE A 7 -20.61 -8.50 1.96
CA PHE A 7 -20.57 -7.45 2.97
C PHE A 7 -21.68 -7.58 4.00
N LYS A 8 -21.31 -7.31 5.25
CA LYS A 8 -22.23 -6.94 6.32
C LYS A 8 -22.17 -5.43 6.53
N PRO A 9 -23.30 -4.79 6.87
CA PRO A 9 -23.29 -3.38 7.24
C PRO A 9 -22.40 -3.14 8.45
N ILE A 10 -21.86 -1.94 8.57
CA ILE A 10 -21.04 -1.55 9.72
C ILE A 10 -21.87 -1.54 11.00
N ASP A 11 -21.26 -1.88 12.14
CA ASP A 11 -21.89 -1.72 13.45
C ASP A 11 -21.54 -0.34 14.04
N THR A 12 -22.46 0.62 13.92
CA THR A 12 -22.30 1.96 14.49
C THR A 12 -22.74 2.06 15.95
N GLY A 13 -23.26 0.99 16.56
CA GLY A 13 -23.83 1.03 17.91
C GLY A 13 -22.83 1.44 18.99
N ASN A 14 -21.54 1.24 18.74
CA ASN A 14 -20.44 1.60 19.66
C ASN A 14 -19.67 2.86 19.23
N PHE A 15 -20.17 3.63 18.25
CA PHE A 15 -19.47 4.82 17.77
C PHE A 15 -19.79 6.03 18.66
N ASP A 16 -18.78 6.86 18.93
CA ASP A 16 -18.90 7.97 19.88
C ASP A 16 -19.94 9.02 19.42
N LYS A 17 -20.25 9.09 18.11
CA LYS A 17 -21.05 10.15 17.47
C LYS A 17 -21.84 9.70 16.23
N ALA A 18 -22.34 8.46 16.18
CA ALA A 18 -22.96 7.89 14.97
C ALA A 18 -24.05 8.79 14.32
N ASP A 19 -24.87 9.47 15.14
CA ASP A 19 -26.05 10.21 14.66
C ASP A 19 -25.85 11.74 14.54
N ASP A 20 -24.68 12.27 14.92
CA ASP A 20 -24.47 13.72 15.14
C ASP A 20 -23.21 14.29 14.44
N TYR A 21 -22.78 13.69 13.31
CA TYR A 21 -21.66 14.24 12.56
C TYR A 21 -21.98 15.62 11.97
N LEU A 22 -21.07 16.57 12.15
CA LEU A 22 -21.16 17.89 11.55
C LEU A 22 -21.13 17.80 10.01
N PRO A 23 -21.72 18.77 9.28
CA PRO A 23 -21.86 18.68 7.83
C PRO A 23 -20.57 18.42 7.03
N SER A 24 -19.42 18.84 7.57
CA SER A 24 -18.10 18.68 6.95
C SER A 24 -17.25 17.57 7.55
N GLN A 25 -17.77 16.79 8.49
CA GLN A 25 -17.11 15.57 9.00
C GLN A 25 -17.31 14.41 8.05
N LEU A 26 -16.32 13.52 7.97
CA LEU A 26 -16.32 12.40 7.03
C LEU A 26 -17.51 11.46 7.21
N GLY A 27 -18.00 11.26 8.43
CA GLY A 27 -19.20 10.46 8.70
C GLY A 27 -20.46 10.97 8.00
N ASN A 28 -20.56 12.27 7.70
CA ASN A 28 -21.67 12.86 6.95
C ASN A 28 -21.38 13.01 5.44
N ILE A 29 -20.17 12.70 5.00
CA ILE A 29 -19.72 12.87 3.61
C ILE A 29 -19.61 11.51 2.89
N ILE A 30 -19.15 10.48 3.60
CA ILE A 30 -18.99 9.13 3.07
C ILE A 30 -20.38 8.50 2.89
N SER A 31 -20.60 7.83 1.76
CA SER A 31 -21.81 7.02 1.56
C SER A 31 -21.60 5.67 2.23
N VAL A 32 -22.26 5.43 3.36
CA VAL A 32 -21.96 4.31 4.27
C VAL A 32 -23.01 3.21 4.17
N TYR A 33 -22.56 1.96 4.05
CA TYR A 33 -23.41 0.78 4.27
C TYR A 33 -23.63 0.55 5.78
N GLY A 34 -24.57 1.30 6.37
CA GLY A 34 -24.94 1.21 7.79
C GLY A 34 -26.06 0.20 8.07
N PRO A 35 -26.42 -0.02 9.35
CA PRO A 35 -27.41 -1.03 9.77
C PRO A 35 -28.77 -0.93 9.07
N ASP A 36 -29.25 0.29 8.85
CA ASP A 36 -30.53 0.58 8.17
C ASP A 36 -30.33 1.10 6.73
N GLY A 37 -29.09 1.09 6.24
CA GLY A 37 -28.70 1.64 4.95
C GLY A 37 -28.76 0.61 3.82
N ALA A 38 -29.02 1.08 2.60
CA ALA A 38 -28.78 0.27 1.41
C ALA A 38 -27.28 0.22 1.08
N PHE A 39 -26.86 -0.82 0.38
CA PHE A 39 -25.49 -0.88 -0.15
C PHE A 39 -25.21 0.34 -1.06
N PRO A 40 -24.09 1.06 -0.89
CA PRO A 40 -23.80 2.28 -1.65
C PRO A 40 -23.75 2.06 -3.16
N ASP A 41 -24.35 2.99 -3.92
CA ASP A 41 -24.13 3.05 -5.37
C ASP A 41 -22.68 3.45 -5.67
N LEU A 42 -22.01 2.64 -6.48
CA LEU A 42 -20.61 2.82 -6.85
C LEU A 42 -20.42 3.79 -8.04
N ASP A 43 -21.48 4.36 -8.62
CA ASP A 43 -21.34 5.37 -9.68
C ASP A 43 -20.50 6.58 -9.22
N LYS A 44 -19.41 6.84 -9.96
CA LYS A 44 -18.45 7.92 -9.70
C LYS A 44 -17.76 7.87 -8.34
N VAL A 45 -17.92 6.80 -7.57
CA VAL A 45 -17.08 6.55 -6.40
C VAL A 45 -15.64 6.45 -6.88
N GLN A 46 -14.71 6.99 -6.09
CA GLN A 46 -13.29 6.99 -6.44
C GLN A 46 -12.45 6.23 -5.40
N LEU A 47 -12.92 6.22 -4.15
CA LEU A 47 -12.32 5.49 -3.04
C LEU A 47 -13.41 4.65 -2.37
N ALA A 48 -13.08 3.42 -2.00
CA ALA A 48 -13.98 2.54 -1.26
C ALA A 48 -13.29 2.03 0.01
N ILE A 49 -13.92 2.21 1.16
CA ILE A 49 -13.44 1.65 2.44
C ILE A 49 -14.03 0.25 2.59
N ILE A 50 -13.17 -0.70 2.99
CA ILE A 50 -13.50 -2.10 3.20
C ILE A 50 -12.92 -2.51 4.55
N GLY A 51 -13.75 -3.00 5.45
CA GLY A 51 -13.28 -3.71 6.64
C GLY A 51 -13.21 -5.21 6.37
N VAL A 52 -12.21 -5.89 6.94
CA VAL A 52 -12.08 -7.35 6.80
C VAL A 52 -11.90 -7.96 8.18
N ASN A 53 -12.89 -8.71 8.63
CA ASN A 53 -12.93 -9.26 9.98
C ASN A 53 -12.27 -10.65 10.05
N GLU A 54 -11.03 -10.75 9.57
CA GLU A 54 -10.26 -12.01 9.49
C GLU A 54 -8.92 -11.89 10.21
N ASP A 55 -8.71 -12.81 11.15
CA ASP A 55 -7.48 -12.91 11.95
C ASP A 55 -7.10 -14.36 12.27
N ARG A 56 -7.74 -15.35 11.62
CA ARG A 56 -7.48 -16.78 11.91
C ARG A 56 -6.02 -17.18 11.64
N ASN A 57 -5.36 -16.44 10.76
CA ASN A 57 -3.94 -16.59 10.39
C ASN A 57 -3.01 -15.56 11.06
N ALA A 58 -3.53 -14.76 11.99
CA ALA A 58 -2.72 -13.86 12.81
C ALA A 58 -1.80 -14.66 13.75
N VAL A 59 -0.50 -14.44 13.64
CA VAL A 59 0.47 -14.99 14.60
C VAL A 59 0.60 -14.04 15.78
N ASP A 60 0.26 -14.53 16.98
CA ASP A 60 0.35 -13.79 18.24
C ASP A 60 -0.43 -12.47 18.31
N ASN A 61 -1.37 -12.19 17.39
CA ASN A 61 -2.14 -10.95 17.36
C ASN A 61 -3.65 -11.15 17.09
N LYS A 62 -4.21 -12.27 17.54
CA LYS A 62 -5.66 -12.54 17.46
C LYS A 62 -6.45 -11.43 18.19
N GLY A 63 -7.58 -11.03 17.62
CA GLY A 63 -8.36 -9.84 17.99
C GLY A 63 -8.25 -8.71 16.96
N CYS A 64 -7.28 -8.76 16.03
CA CYS A 64 -7.12 -7.74 15.00
C CYS A 64 -8.26 -7.69 13.96
N ALA A 65 -9.11 -8.73 13.89
CA ALA A 65 -10.33 -8.73 13.08
C ALA A 65 -11.34 -7.64 13.50
N GLU A 66 -11.27 -7.13 14.73
CA GLU A 66 -12.16 -6.09 15.23
C GLU A 66 -11.73 -4.67 14.83
N ALA A 67 -10.52 -4.50 14.29
CA ALA A 67 -9.95 -3.21 13.89
C ALA A 67 -10.84 -2.29 13.04
N PRO A 68 -11.60 -2.78 12.04
CA PRO A 68 -12.26 -1.91 11.06
C PRO A 68 -13.17 -0.85 11.70
N ASP A 69 -13.99 -1.26 12.65
CA ASP A 69 -15.01 -0.40 13.25
C ASP A 69 -14.41 0.60 14.26
N TYR A 70 -13.33 0.22 14.95
CA TYR A 70 -12.58 1.16 15.81
C TYR A 70 -11.91 2.27 14.99
N VAL A 71 -11.34 1.93 13.84
CA VAL A 71 -10.75 2.91 12.93
C VAL A 71 -11.84 3.83 12.35
N ARG A 72 -12.98 3.27 11.91
CA ARG A 72 -14.12 4.06 11.41
C ARG A 72 -14.66 5.04 12.43
N ASN A 73 -14.82 4.61 13.69
CA ASN A 73 -15.28 5.47 14.78
C ASN A 73 -14.42 6.75 14.86
N LYS A 74 -13.10 6.65 14.70
CA LYS A 74 -12.21 7.82 14.68
C LYS A 74 -12.19 8.55 13.34
N LEU A 75 -12.18 7.83 12.22
CA LEU A 75 -12.14 8.40 10.88
C LEU A 75 -13.34 9.30 10.58
N TYR A 76 -14.55 8.85 10.93
CA TYR A 76 -15.78 9.58 10.63
C TYR A 76 -15.87 10.91 11.36
N GLN A 77 -15.17 11.05 12.49
CA GLN A 77 -15.10 12.30 13.27
C GLN A 77 -14.16 13.35 12.64
N LEU A 78 -13.29 12.96 11.70
CA LEU A 78 -12.37 13.89 11.06
C LEU A 78 -13.09 14.77 10.06
N PHE A 79 -12.64 16.02 9.91
CA PHE A 79 -13.16 16.94 8.91
C PHE A 79 -12.59 16.63 7.52
N GLN A 80 -13.41 16.72 6.48
CA GLN A 80 -12.94 16.58 5.10
C GLN A 80 -11.90 17.67 4.78
N GLY A 81 -10.94 17.34 3.92
CA GLY A 81 -9.98 18.30 3.38
C GLY A 81 -10.62 19.31 2.41
N THR A 82 -9.79 20.15 1.80
CA THR A 82 -10.26 21.24 0.92
C THR A 82 -10.84 20.77 -0.41
N LYS A 83 -10.44 19.59 -0.88
CA LYS A 83 -10.93 18.97 -2.12
C LYS A 83 -11.83 17.79 -1.79
N LYS A 84 -12.89 17.66 -2.58
CA LYS A 84 -13.91 16.63 -2.42
C LYS A 84 -13.60 15.45 -3.33
N THR A 85 -13.55 14.26 -2.73
CA THR A 85 -13.53 12.97 -3.42
C THR A 85 -14.78 12.21 -3.00
N LYS A 86 -15.42 11.49 -3.94
CA LYS A 86 -16.54 10.62 -3.62
C LYS A 86 -16.03 9.31 -3.01
N ILE A 87 -16.48 9.02 -1.79
CA ILE A 87 -16.04 7.88 -0.99
C ILE A 87 -17.27 7.07 -0.60
N ALA A 88 -17.21 5.76 -0.76
CA ALA A 88 -18.17 4.82 -0.21
C ALA A 88 -17.50 3.98 0.88
N ASP A 89 -18.22 3.67 1.95
CA ASP A 89 -17.84 2.61 2.90
C ASP A 89 -18.74 1.42 2.66
N LEU A 90 -18.15 0.33 2.20
CA LEU A 90 -18.88 -0.86 1.76
C LEU A 90 -19.23 -1.80 2.92
N GLY A 91 -18.78 -1.48 4.15
CA GLY A 91 -18.97 -2.32 5.31
C GLY A 91 -17.85 -3.33 5.54
N ASN A 92 -18.21 -4.45 6.14
CA ASN A 92 -17.28 -5.47 6.60
C ASN A 92 -17.45 -6.78 5.83
N ILE A 93 -16.36 -7.29 5.27
CA ILE A 93 -16.28 -8.68 4.81
C ILE A 93 -16.17 -9.55 6.06
N ALA A 94 -17.19 -10.37 6.30
CA ALA A 94 -17.19 -11.32 7.40
C ALA A 94 -16.34 -12.56 7.07
N ASN A 95 -15.90 -13.26 8.12
CA ASN A 95 -15.28 -14.57 7.95
C ASN A 95 -16.17 -15.52 7.16
N GLY A 96 -15.62 -16.08 6.08
CA GLY A 96 -16.19 -17.25 5.43
C GLY A 96 -15.95 -18.52 6.25
N ASP A 97 -16.58 -19.62 5.86
CA ASP A 97 -16.46 -20.92 6.54
C ASP A 97 -14.98 -21.34 6.67
N ALA A 98 -14.21 -21.20 5.57
CA ALA A 98 -12.76 -21.30 5.57
C ALA A 98 -12.09 -19.95 5.29
N ILE A 99 -10.82 -19.82 5.70
CA ILE A 99 -9.99 -18.62 5.46
C ILE A 99 -9.89 -18.31 3.95
N LYS A 100 -9.82 -19.36 3.12
CA LYS A 100 -9.77 -19.24 1.66
C LYS A 100 -11.04 -18.59 1.09
N ASP A 101 -12.19 -18.77 1.73
CA ASP A 101 -13.45 -18.16 1.30
C ASP A 101 -13.41 -16.65 1.56
N THR A 102 -12.86 -16.22 2.70
CA THR A 102 -12.60 -14.80 2.98
C THR A 102 -11.63 -14.20 1.99
N TYR A 103 -10.53 -14.90 1.66
CA TYR A 103 -9.56 -14.44 0.66
C TYR A 103 -10.18 -14.29 -0.72
N PHE A 104 -11.03 -15.25 -1.12
CA PHE A 104 -11.75 -15.18 -2.39
C PHE A 104 -12.70 -13.98 -2.44
N ALA A 105 -13.46 -13.75 -1.38
CA ALA A 105 -14.35 -12.59 -1.26
C ALA A 105 -13.57 -11.28 -1.39
N LEU A 106 -12.50 -11.12 -0.59
CA LEU A 106 -11.66 -9.90 -0.62
C LEU A 106 -11.00 -9.70 -1.99
N SER A 107 -10.43 -10.75 -2.58
CA SER A 107 -9.83 -10.71 -3.92
C SER A 107 -10.83 -10.28 -4.99
N SER A 108 -12.04 -10.86 -4.96
CA SER A 108 -13.12 -10.55 -5.90
C SER A 108 -13.58 -9.10 -5.80
N VAL A 109 -13.77 -8.63 -4.56
CA VAL A 109 -14.15 -7.24 -4.27
C VAL A 109 -13.10 -6.26 -4.79
N ILE A 110 -11.82 -6.48 -4.45
CA ILE A 110 -10.72 -5.61 -4.91
C ILE A 110 -10.64 -5.61 -6.43
N GLY A 111 -10.71 -6.78 -7.08
CA GLY A 111 -10.67 -6.89 -8.54
C GLY A 111 -11.79 -6.10 -9.23
N GLU A 112 -13.02 -6.17 -8.73
CA GLU A 112 -14.15 -5.42 -9.27
C GLU A 112 -14.03 -3.91 -9.06
N LEU A 113 -13.54 -3.47 -7.88
CA LEU A 113 -13.31 -2.05 -7.60
C LEU A 113 -12.21 -1.48 -8.50
N VAL A 114 -11.09 -2.19 -8.63
CA VAL A 114 -9.97 -1.76 -9.49
C VAL A 114 -10.41 -1.71 -10.96
N LYS A 115 -11.21 -2.66 -11.46
CA LYS A 115 -11.83 -2.60 -12.81
C LYS A 115 -12.66 -1.34 -13.03
N LYS A 116 -13.34 -0.87 -11.97
CA LYS A 116 -14.14 0.37 -11.98
C LYS A 116 -13.31 1.63 -11.75
N ASN A 117 -11.98 1.53 -11.62
CA ASN A 117 -11.07 2.62 -11.23
C ASN A 117 -11.40 3.22 -9.85
N ILE A 118 -11.91 2.39 -8.93
CA ILE A 118 -12.13 2.71 -7.53
C ILE A 118 -10.95 2.15 -6.74
N VAL A 119 -10.29 2.98 -5.93
CA VAL A 119 -9.17 2.52 -5.09
C VAL A 119 -9.71 1.99 -3.75
N PRO A 120 -9.63 0.68 -3.48
CA PRO A 120 -9.93 0.14 -2.16
C PRO A 120 -8.93 0.61 -1.10
N ILE A 121 -9.48 0.96 0.05
CA ILE A 121 -8.80 1.25 1.32
C ILE A 121 -9.24 0.17 2.29
N ILE A 122 -8.34 -0.79 2.55
CA ILE A 122 -8.64 -1.99 3.34
C ILE A 122 -8.21 -1.73 4.79
N ILE A 123 -9.08 -2.05 5.74
CA ILE A 123 -8.80 -1.99 7.16
C ILE A 123 -8.95 -3.40 7.74
N GLY A 124 -7.89 -3.86 8.42
CA GLY A 124 -7.85 -5.12 9.15
C GLY A 124 -7.78 -6.36 8.28
N GLY A 125 -7.80 -7.54 8.88
CA GLY A 125 -7.32 -7.82 10.23
C GLY A 125 -5.82 -8.10 10.15
N SER A 126 -5.46 -9.36 9.99
CA SER A 126 -4.06 -9.80 9.94
C SER A 126 -3.36 -9.53 8.61
N GLN A 127 -2.04 -9.39 8.66
CA GLN A 127 -1.18 -9.00 7.54
C GLN A 127 -1.27 -9.96 6.33
N ASP A 128 -1.65 -11.22 6.55
CA ASP A 128 -1.82 -12.21 5.49
C ASP A 128 -2.88 -11.86 4.44
N LEU A 129 -3.81 -10.96 4.76
CA LEU A 129 -4.77 -10.42 3.80
C LEU A 129 -4.10 -9.66 2.65
N THR A 130 -2.82 -9.29 2.80
CA THR A 130 -1.97 -8.83 1.69
C THR A 130 -1.92 -9.86 0.55
N TYR A 131 -1.93 -11.16 0.86
CA TYR A 131 -1.99 -12.22 -0.16
C TYR A 131 -3.30 -12.17 -0.95
N ALA A 132 -4.44 -11.99 -0.28
CA ALA A 132 -5.73 -11.86 -0.95
C ALA A 132 -5.82 -10.59 -1.82
N ASN A 133 -5.23 -9.48 -1.35
CA ASN A 133 -5.12 -8.25 -2.14
C ASN A 133 -4.24 -8.46 -3.38
N TYR A 134 -3.12 -9.18 -3.26
CA TYR A 134 -2.29 -9.58 -4.40
C TYR A 134 -3.06 -10.47 -5.40
N CYS A 135 -3.80 -11.47 -4.92
CA CYS A 135 -4.59 -12.36 -5.77
C CYS A 135 -5.64 -11.63 -6.63
N ALA A 136 -6.14 -10.47 -6.19
CA ALA A 136 -7.06 -9.67 -6.99
C ALA A 136 -6.48 -9.28 -8.36
N TYR A 137 -5.15 -9.12 -8.45
CA TYR A 137 -4.47 -8.75 -9.69
C TYR A 137 -4.22 -9.91 -10.65
N GLN A 138 -4.32 -11.17 -10.16
CA GLN A 138 -4.38 -12.33 -11.04
C GLN A 138 -5.62 -12.27 -11.92
N ASP A 139 -6.78 -11.97 -11.35
CA ASP A 139 -8.05 -11.87 -12.09
C ASP A 139 -8.11 -10.66 -13.04
N LEU A 140 -7.18 -9.73 -12.88
CA LEU A 140 -6.95 -8.59 -13.76
C LEU A 140 -5.89 -8.87 -14.83
N GLU A 141 -5.23 -10.03 -14.77
CA GLU A 141 -4.07 -10.40 -15.58
C GLU A 141 -2.98 -9.31 -15.56
N GLN A 142 -2.82 -8.62 -14.42
CA GLN A 142 -1.95 -7.46 -14.29
C GLN A 142 -0.76 -7.78 -13.40
N THR A 143 0.45 -7.65 -13.96
CA THR A 143 1.67 -7.66 -13.14
C THR A 143 1.79 -6.36 -12.35
N ILE A 144 2.15 -6.44 -11.07
CA ILE A 144 2.17 -5.30 -10.16
C ILE A 144 3.50 -5.09 -9.45
N ASN A 145 3.71 -3.85 -9.03
CA ASN A 145 4.68 -3.53 -7.99
C ASN A 145 3.97 -3.50 -6.63
N MET A 146 4.46 -4.31 -5.69
CA MET A 146 3.98 -4.34 -4.32
C MET A 146 4.97 -3.63 -3.40
N VAL A 147 4.46 -2.76 -2.54
CA VAL A 147 5.24 -2.13 -1.47
C VAL A 147 4.66 -2.52 -0.12
N VAL A 148 5.51 -3.00 0.78
CA VAL A 148 5.15 -3.28 2.18
C VAL A 148 5.89 -2.30 3.08
N VAL A 149 5.16 -1.63 3.96
CA VAL A 149 5.73 -0.88 5.08
C VAL A 149 5.64 -1.78 6.30
N GLY A 150 6.77 -2.29 6.79
CA GLY A 150 6.79 -3.36 7.78
C GLY A 150 8.16 -3.52 8.43
N PRO A 151 8.23 -4.02 9.69
CA PRO A 151 9.49 -4.23 10.40
C PRO A 151 10.26 -5.48 9.93
N THR A 152 9.58 -6.40 9.26
CA THR A 152 10.04 -7.72 8.79
C THR A 152 9.68 -7.95 7.32
N PHE A 153 10.13 -9.07 6.74
CA PHE A 153 9.77 -9.47 5.36
C PHE A 153 8.66 -10.53 5.30
N ASP A 154 8.34 -11.18 6.42
CA ASP A 154 7.24 -12.15 6.52
C ASP A 154 7.34 -13.30 5.50
N LEU A 155 8.55 -13.82 5.33
CA LEU A 155 8.84 -15.00 4.50
C LEU A 155 8.49 -16.32 5.20
N GLY A 156 8.40 -16.32 6.53
CA GLY A 156 8.19 -17.52 7.33
C GLY A 156 9.29 -18.58 7.14
N GLU A 157 9.00 -19.79 7.61
CA GLU A 157 9.86 -20.96 7.43
C GLU A 157 9.38 -21.83 6.28
N ALA A 158 10.31 -22.49 5.58
CA ALA A 158 9.99 -23.38 4.48
C ALA A 158 9.06 -24.52 4.93
N GLY A 159 7.95 -24.70 4.21
CA GLY A 159 6.96 -25.75 4.51
C GLY A 159 5.85 -25.33 5.47
N HIS A 160 5.89 -24.11 6.02
CA HIS A 160 4.79 -23.58 6.83
C HIS A 160 3.59 -23.14 5.98
N ASP A 161 2.42 -23.20 6.60
CA ASP A 161 1.19 -22.67 6.05
C ASP A 161 1.22 -21.13 6.00
N LEU A 162 0.32 -20.57 5.20
CA LEU A 162 0.16 -19.13 5.05
C LEU A 162 -0.30 -18.52 6.38
N SER A 163 0.41 -17.52 6.87
CA SER A 163 0.10 -16.74 8.07
C SER A 163 0.53 -15.28 7.90
N SER A 164 0.22 -14.43 8.89
CA SER A 164 0.66 -13.03 8.91
C SER A 164 2.19 -12.87 8.83
N GLN A 165 2.96 -13.90 9.18
CA GLN A 165 4.42 -13.90 9.14
C GLN A 165 5.03 -14.71 7.98
N SER A 166 4.21 -15.29 7.09
CA SER A 166 4.69 -16.14 5.97
C SER A 166 4.07 -15.82 4.62
N TYR A 167 3.14 -14.86 4.54
CA TYR A 167 2.38 -14.57 3.31
C TYR A 167 3.27 -14.19 2.12
N LEU A 168 4.42 -13.53 2.32
CA LEU A 168 5.27 -13.09 1.22
C LEU A 168 5.85 -14.30 0.46
N SER A 169 6.20 -15.37 1.17
CA SER A 169 6.68 -16.61 0.52
C SER A 169 5.64 -17.19 -0.44
N LYS A 170 4.36 -17.14 -0.06
CA LYS A 170 3.24 -17.63 -0.88
C LYS A 170 3.04 -16.77 -2.12
N ILE A 171 3.27 -15.46 -2.02
CA ILE A 171 3.24 -14.54 -3.18
C ILE A 171 4.41 -14.84 -4.13
N ILE A 172 5.64 -14.97 -3.61
CA ILE A 172 6.84 -15.22 -4.42
C ILE A 172 6.72 -16.55 -5.18
N LEU A 173 6.19 -17.58 -4.52
CA LEU A 173 6.02 -18.93 -5.10
C LEU A 173 4.73 -19.09 -5.93
N HIS A 174 3.89 -18.06 -5.99
CA HIS A 174 2.61 -18.12 -6.70
C HIS A 174 2.81 -18.31 -8.21
N GLN A 175 2.01 -19.17 -8.83
CA GLN A 175 2.08 -19.47 -10.27
C GLN A 175 0.68 -19.43 -10.92
N PRO A 176 0.50 -18.68 -12.03
CA PRO A 176 1.49 -17.79 -12.67
C PRO A 176 1.81 -16.57 -11.80
N ASN A 177 3.05 -16.06 -11.85
CA ASN A 177 3.49 -14.96 -10.99
C ASN A 177 3.08 -13.58 -11.56
N PHE A 178 2.38 -12.79 -10.75
CA PHE A 178 1.94 -11.41 -11.05
C PHE A 178 2.74 -10.35 -10.27
N LEU A 179 3.72 -10.75 -9.46
CA LEU A 179 4.63 -9.84 -8.76
C LEU A 179 5.79 -9.46 -9.68
N TYR A 180 5.81 -8.22 -10.18
CA TYR A 180 6.93 -7.68 -10.95
C TYR A 180 8.05 -7.16 -10.03
N ASN A 181 7.66 -6.38 -9.02
CA ASN A 181 8.59 -5.84 -8.02
C ASN A 181 7.99 -5.95 -6.63
N TYR A 182 8.86 -6.20 -5.66
CA TYR A 182 8.56 -6.02 -4.25
C TYR A 182 9.54 -5.01 -3.67
N SER A 183 9.02 -4.09 -2.87
CA SER A 183 9.83 -3.23 -2.02
C SER A 183 9.37 -3.32 -0.56
N ASN A 184 10.29 -3.54 0.38
CA ASN A 184 10.03 -3.37 1.81
C ASN A 184 10.59 -2.04 2.31
N ILE A 185 9.81 -1.32 3.10
CA ILE A 185 10.19 -0.06 3.72
C ILE A 185 10.09 -0.21 5.23
N GLY A 186 11.22 0.02 5.92
CA GLY A 186 11.25 0.10 7.37
C GLY A 186 11.71 -1.17 8.08
N TYR A 187 12.26 -2.17 7.39
CA TYR A 187 12.76 -3.36 8.08
C TYR A 187 13.81 -3.00 9.14
N GLN A 188 13.85 -3.78 10.20
CA GLN A 188 14.79 -3.61 11.31
C GLN A 188 15.70 -4.84 11.34
N SER A 189 17.02 -4.64 11.19
CA SER A 189 17.96 -5.75 10.96
C SER A 189 18.00 -6.81 12.07
N TYR A 190 17.57 -6.47 13.29
CA TYR A 190 17.49 -7.44 14.39
C TYR A 190 16.23 -8.32 14.35
N PHE A 191 15.26 -8.02 13.50
CA PHE A 191 14.09 -8.87 13.23
C PHE A 191 14.22 -9.65 11.91
N VAL A 192 15.28 -9.42 11.14
CA VAL A 192 15.45 -10.01 9.81
C VAL A 192 16.68 -10.90 9.77
N ASP A 193 16.47 -12.17 9.43
CA ASP A 193 17.55 -13.13 9.20
C ASP A 193 18.42 -12.72 7.99
N GLN A 194 19.73 -12.99 8.07
CA GLN A 194 20.64 -12.61 6.98
C GLN A 194 20.39 -13.40 5.70
N ASN A 195 19.98 -14.67 5.79
CA ASN A 195 19.63 -15.44 4.59
C ASN A 195 18.36 -14.90 3.92
N ALA A 196 17.42 -14.39 4.71
CA ALA A 196 16.24 -13.69 4.19
C ALA A 196 16.66 -12.43 3.42
N LEU A 197 17.55 -11.60 3.97
CA LEU A 197 18.10 -10.42 3.28
C LEU A 197 18.84 -10.79 1.98
N GLU A 198 19.66 -11.84 2.01
CA GLU A 198 20.32 -12.35 0.81
C GLU A 198 19.33 -12.84 -0.25
N LEU A 199 18.24 -13.50 0.16
CA LEU A 199 17.19 -13.93 -0.76
C LEU A 199 16.52 -12.72 -1.44
N MET A 200 16.20 -11.67 -0.69
CA MET A 200 15.63 -10.44 -1.25
C MET A 200 16.56 -9.83 -2.31
N ASN A 201 17.86 -9.78 -2.03
CA ASN A 201 18.86 -9.28 -2.97
C ASN A 201 18.98 -10.17 -4.22
N LYS A 202 18.96 -11.49 -4.07
CA LYS A 202 18.99 -12.46 -5.19
C LYS A 202 17.75 -12.36 -6.08
N LEU A 203 16.60 -12.00 -5.50
CA LEU A 203 15.35 -11.73 -6.22
C LEU A 203 15.28 -10.28 -6.75
N TYR A 204 16.34 -9.50 -6.57
CA TYR A 204 16.44 -8.08 -6.95
C TYR A 204 15.31 -7.23 -6.35
N PHE A 205 14.81 -7.57 -5.16
CA PHE A 205 13.82 -6.78 -4.44
C PHE A 205 14.45 -5.59 -3.70
N ASP A 206 13.72 -4.49 -3.59
CA ASP A 206 14.20 -3.31 -2.90
C ASP A 206 13.91 -3.45 -1.39
N VAL A 207 14.91 -3.29 -0.53
CA VAL A 207 14.71 -3.38 0.92
C VAL A 207 15.38 -2.19 1.61
N TYR A 208 14.57 -1.38 2.31
CA TYR A 208 15.02 -0.13 2.92
C TYR A 208 14.93 -0.22 4.43
N ARG A 209 16.09 -0.15 5.09
CA ARG A 209 16.18 -0.22 6.55
C ARG A 209 15.55 1.02 7.19
N LEU A 210 14.87 0.86 8.33
CA LEU A 210 14.24 1.96 9.08
C LEU A 210 15.12 3.21 9.21
N GLY A 211 16.36 3.05 9.71
CA GLY A 211 17.25 4.20 9.94
C GLY A 211 17.65 4.96 8.67
N PHE A 212 17.71 4.29 7.51
CA PHE A 212 17.95 4.96 6.23
C PHE A 212 16.73 5.82 5.85
N VAL A 213 15.53 5.25 6.03
CA VAL A 213 14.27 5.93 5.70
C VAL A 213 14.04 7.13 6.61
N GLN A 214 14.24 6.99 7.94
CA GLN A 214 14.07 8.10 8.90
C GLN A 214 15.06 9.24 8.66
N HIS A 215 16.28 8.93 8.20
CA HIS A 215 17.26 9.96 7.87
C HIS A 215 16.81 10.83 6.68
N ASN A 216 16.11 10.25 5.71
CA ASN A 216 15.65 10.95 4.51
C ASN A 216 14.30 10.37 4.01
N ILE A 217 13.22 10.74 4.69
CA ILE A 217 11.87 10.24 4.42
C ILE A 217 11.37 10.58 3.01
N GLN A 218 11.92 11.61 2.37
CA GLN A 218 11.59 12.02 1.01
C GLN A 218 11.96 10.94 -0.02
N GLU A 219 12.95 10.09 0.27
CA GLU A 219 13.31 8.95 -0.59
C GLU A 219 12.21 7.88 -0.64
N VAL A 220 11.23 7.92 0.27
CA VAL A 220 10.06 7.03 0.20
C VAL A 220 9.13 7.37 -0.95
N GLU A 221 9.00 8.65 -1.32
CA GLU A 221 8.08 9.11 -2.37
C GLU A 221 8.21 8.31 -3.68
N PRO A 222 9.41 8.17 -4.28
CA PRO A 222 9.56 7.39 -5.50
C PRO A 222 9.29 5.89 -5.29
N ILE A 223 9.53 5.32 -4.10
CA ILE A 223 9.25 3.90 -3.82
C ILE A 223 7.74 3.67 -3.87
N VAL A 224 6.97 4.42 -3.08
CA VAL A 224 5.51 4.26 -3.01
C VAL A 224 4.80 4.77 -4.27
N ARG A 225 5.38 5.75 -4.99
CA ARG A 225 4.87 6.18 -6.30
C ARG A 225 4.98 5.07 -7.35
N ASN A 226 5.90 4.13 -7.18
CA ASN A 226 6.03 3.00 -8.10
C ASN A 226 5.06 1.86 -7.80
N ALA A 227 4.38 1.86 -6.65
CA ALA A 227 3.48 0.81 -6.22
C ALA A 227 2.14 0.82 -6.96
N ASP A 228 1.63 -0.36 -7.29
CA ASP A 228 0.22 -0.59 -7.63
C ASP A 228 -0.55 -1.05 -6.37
N LEU A 229 0.09 -1.83 -5.49
CA LEU A 229 -0.42 -2.29 -4.19
C LEU A 229 0.49 -1.79 -3.06
N LEU A 230 -0.09 -1.17 -2.03
CA LEU A 230 0.62 -0.87 -0.77
C LEU A 230 -0.02 -1.60 0.42
N SER A 231 0.79 -2.32 1.17
CA SER A 231 0.39 -2.98 2.42
C SER A 231 1.15 -2.35 3.59
N PHE A 232 0.43 -1.95 4.63
CA PHE A 232 0.99 -1.28 5.79
C PHE A 232 0.73 -2.14 7.03
N ASP A 233 1.81 -2.67 7.60
CA ASP A 233 1.80 -3.35 8.89
C ASP A 233 1.95 -2.30 10.01
N MET A 234 0.98 -2.23 10.91
CA MET A 234 1.02 -1.29 12.03
C MET A 234 2.18 -1.56 13.00
N GLY A 235 2.76 -2.77 13.01
CA GLY A 235 4.00 -3.10 13.73
C GLY A 235 5.24 -2.35 13.23
N ALA A 236 5.16 -1.66 12.09
CA ALA A 236 6.24 -0.78 11.61
C ALA A 236 6.38 0.52 12.43
N ILE A 237 5.33 0.90 13.15
CA ILE A 237 5.28 2.14 13.96
C ILE A 237 5.68 1.80 15.39
N ARG A 238 6.43 2.69 16.04
CA ARG A 238 6.86 2.48 17.42
C ARG A 238 5.67 2.42 18.37
N GLN A 239 5.77 1.57 19.39
CA GLN A 239 4.72 1.33 20.39
C GLN A 239 4.20 2.62 21.05
N SER A 240 5.07 3.62 21.27
CA SER A 240 4.64 4.87 21.91
C SER A 240 3.60 5.64 21.11
N ASP A 241 3.56 5.42 19.78
CA ASP A 241 2.67 6.10 18.85
C ASP A 241 1.54 5.17 18.38
N ALA A 242 1.78 3.86 18.33
CA ALA A 242 0.85 2.82 17.89
C ALA A 242 0.87 1.58 18.82
N PRO A 243 0.33 1.66 20.05
CA PRO A 243 0.38 0.53 21.00
C PRO A 243 -0.56 -0.65 20.66
N GLY A 244 -1.52 -0.45 19.77
CA GLY A 244 -2.60 -1.37 19.41
C GLY A 244 -2.14 -2.50 18.49
N ASN A 245 -1.15 -3.28 18.93
CA ASN A 245 -0.69 -4.52 18.31
C ASN A 245 0.04 -5.32 19.39
N LYS A 246 -0.29 -6.61 19.57
CA LYS A 246 0.38 -7.45 20.56
C LYS A 246 1.87 -7.67 20.28
N ASN A 247 2.26 -7.61 19.02
CA ASN A 247 3.64 -7.78 18.52
C ASN A 247 4.40 -6.44 18.40
N THR A 248 3.88 -5.34 18.96
CA THR A 248 4.52 -4.02 18.85
C THR A 248 5.94 -3.97 19.44
N SER A 249 6.78 -3.10 18.88
CA SER A 249 8.17 -2.88 19.30
C SER A 249 8.36 -1.45 19.81
N PRO A 250 9.30 -1.19 20.75
CA PRO A 250 9.60 0.17 21.21
C PRO A 250 10.16 1.08 20.10
N ASN A 251 10.73 0.51 19.03
CA ASN A 251 11.32 1.25 17.91
C ASN A 251 10.55 0.98 16.61
N GLY A 252 10.45 2.02 15.79
CA GLY A 252 9.71 2.02 14.54
C GLY A 252 9.62 3.44 13.99
N PHE A 253 8.80 3.63 12.97
CA PHE A 253 8.43 4.96 12.48
C PHE A 253 7.72 5.76 13.58
N TYR A 254 7.88 7.07 13.54
CA TYR A 254 7.00 8.00 14.24
C TYR A 254 5.63 8.06 13.54
N GLY A 255 4.58 8.40 14.29
CA GLY A 255 3.23 8.51 13.71
C GLY A 255 3.14 9.49 12.54
N GLU A 256 3.85 10.62 12.61
CA GLU A 256 3.93 11.60 11.53
C GLU A 256 4.65 11.07 10.28
N GLU A 257 5.67 10.23 10.44
CA GLU A 257 6.38 9.60 9.33
C GLU A 257 5.46 8.62 8.60
N ALA A 258 4.71 7.80 9.35
CA ALA A 258 3.70 6.90 8.79
C ALA A 258 2.64 7.67 7.98
N CYS A 259 2.13 8.78 8.52
CA CYS A 259 1.21 9.67 7.82
C CYS A 259 1.83 10.26 6.53
N GLN A 260 3.11 10.64 6.57
CA GLN A 260 3.82 11.16 5.40
C GLN A 260 3.98 10.11 4.30
N ILE A 261 4.35 8.88 4.66
CA ILE A 261 4.45 7.73 3.73
C ILE A 261 3.10 7.48 3.05
N VAL A 262 2.03 7.43 3.84
CA VAL A 262 0.67 7.18 3.33
C VAL A 262 0.17 8.34 2.46
N ARG A 263 0.55 9.59 2.78
CA ARG A 263 0.28 10.73 1.91
C ARG A 263 0.97 10.63 0.56
N TYR A 264 2.24 10.20 0.53
CA TYR A 264 2.95 9.93 -0.73
C TYR A 264 2.27 8.82 -1.54
N ALA A 265 1.78 7.77 -0.88
CA ALA A 265 1.00 6.72 -1.52
C ALA A 265 -0.29 7.29 -2.16
N GLY A 266 -1.00 8.18 -1.46
CA GLY A 266 -2.16 8.89 -2.02
C GLY A 266 -1.84 9.71 -3.27
N LEU A 267 -0.69 10.39 -3.30
CA LEU A 267 -0.21 11.20 -4.44
C LEU A 267 0.20 10.38 -5.67
N SER A 268 0.37 9.07 -5.53
CA SER A 268 0.73 8.17 -6.62
C SER A 268 -0.43 8.04 -7.60
N ASP A 269 -0.22 8.37 -8.87
CA ASP A 269 -1.23 8.11 -9.91
C ASP A 269 -1.33 6.61 -10.28
N LYS A 270 -0.35 5.80 -9.86
CA LYS A 270 -0.24 4.37 -10.18
C LYS A 270 -0.90 3.46 -9.14
N LEU A 271 -0.96 3.89 -7.88
CA LEU A 271 -1.48 3.07 -6.80
C LEU A 271 -2.99 2.82 -6.96
N THR A 272 -3.34 1.54 -6.98
CA THR A 272 -4.72 1.04 -7.15
C THR A 272 -5.29 0.37 -5.91
N SER A 273 -4.49 0.00 -4.91
CA SER A 273 -4.99 -0.58 -3.64
C SER A 273 -4.07 -0.25 -2.48
N ILE A 274 -4.66 -0.01 -1.30
CA ILE A 274 -3.93 0.17 -0.03
C ILE A 274 -4.61 -0.58 1.10
N GLY A 275 -3.85 -1.20 1.99
CA GLY A 275 -4.37 -1.85 3.19
C GLY A 275 -3.57 -1.54 4.46
N PHE A 276 -4.26 -1.52 5.59
CA PHE A 276 -3.72 -1.31 6.94
C PHE A 276 -4.07 -2.52 7.81
N TYR A 277 -3.05 -3.20 8.35
CA TYR A 277 -3.22 -4.48 9.02
C TYR A 277 -2.55 -4.51 10.40
N GLU A 278 -2.83 -5.56 11.18
CA GLU A 278 -2.24 -5.84 12.49
C GLU A 278 -2.61 -4.84 13.60
N LEU A 279 -3.55 -3.92 13.35
CA LEU A 279 -4.20 -3.17 14.43
C LEU A 279 -5.05 -4.12 15.25
N ASN A 280 -4.83 -4.16 16.56
CA ASN A 280 -5.60 -4.96 17.50
C ASN A 280 -6.19 -4.04 18.59
N PRO A 281 -7.52 -3.81 18.57
CA PRO A 281 -8.17 -2.93 19.54
C PRO A 281 -8.00 -3.35 21.01
N GLU A 282 -7.78 -4.64 21.28
CA GLU A 282 -7.54 -5.16 22.64
C GLU A 282 -6.31 -4.51 23.30
N PHE A 283 -5.29 -4.20 22.51
CA PHE A 283 -4.04 -3.59 22.98
C PHE A 283 -3.99 -2.08 22.74
N ASP A 284 -5.06 -1.49 22.19
CA ASP A 284 -5.08 -0.10 21.74
C ASP A 284 -5.52 0.86 22.85
N ASN A 285 -4.55 1.29 23.68
CA ASN A 285 -4.80 2.20 24.78
C ASN A 285 -5.43 3.52 24.30
N PHE A 286 -6.62 3.85 24.82
CA PHE A 286 -7.41 5.03 24.42
C PHE A 286 -7.67 5.15 22.91
N HIS A 287 -7.69 4.03 22.18
CA HIS A 287 -7.87 3.99 20.73
C HIS A 287 -6.81 4.81 19.96
N GLN A 288 -5.60 4.93 20.52
CA GLN A 288 -4.54 5.76 19.98
C GLN A 288 -4.13 5.32 18.56
N THR A 289 -3.96 4.02 18.37
CA THR A 289 -3.57 3.39 17.10
C THR A 289 -4.70 3.51 16.10
N SER A 290 -5.94 3.29 16.53
CA SER A 290 -7.14 3.46 15.71
C SER A 290 -7.27 4.90 15.20
N HIS A 291 -6.96 5.87 16.07
CA HIS A 291 -6.90 7.29 15.71
C HIS A 291 -5.77 7.57 14.71
N LEU A 292 -4.59 6.97 14.90
CA LEU A 292 -3.47 7.12 13.97
C LEU A 292 -3.80 6.54 12.59
N VAL A 293 -4.38 5.35 12.50
CA VAL A 293 -4.84 4.77 11.21
C VAL A 293 -5.89 5.65 10.55
N ALA A 294 -6.84 6.21 11.32
CA ALA A 294 -7.80 7.17 10.79
C ALA A 294 -7.12 8.41 10.19
N GLN A 295 -6.07 8.94 10.82
CA GLN A 295 -5.27 10.05 10.29
C GLN A 295 -4.46 9.64 9.05
N MET A 296 -3.90 8.43 9.03
CA MET A 296 -3.21 7.89 7.87
C MET A 296 -4.16 7.79 6.67
N ILE A 297 -5.36 7.24 6.85
CA ILE A 297 -6.42 7.20 5.82
C ILE A 297 -6.80 8.61 5.39
N TRP A 298 -6.92 9.56 6.32
CA TRP A 298 -7.18 10.96 5.99
C TRP A 298 -6.08 11.55 5.09
N TYR A 299 -4.81 11.31 5.41
CA TYR A 299 -3.67 11.76 4.60
C TYR A 299 -3.58 11.04 3.25
N PHE A 300 -4.04 9.78 3.18
CA PHE A 300 -4.22 9.09 1.91
C PHE A 300 -5.23 9.81 1.02
N ILE A 301 -6.40 10.16 1.58
CA ILE A 301 -7.46 10.91 0.89
C ILE A 301 -6.93 12.29 0.45
N ASP A 302 -6.19 13.00 1.30
CA ASP A 302 -5.53 14.27 0.92
C ASP A 302 -4.55 14.07 -0.25
N GLY A 303 -3.68 13.07 -0.18
CA GLY A 303 -2.76 12.74 -1.26
C GLY A 303 -3.48 12.40 -2.56
N PHE A 304 -4.54 11.59 -2.49
CA PHE A 304 -5.37 11.21 -3.63
C PHE A 304 -6.00 12.43 -4.31
N ASN A 305 -6.57 13.34 -3.52
CA ASN A 305 -7.11 14.62 -3.99
C ASN A 305 -6.07 15.52 -4.70
N HIS A 306 -4.79 15.27 -4.45
CA HIS A 306 -3.65 16.02 -4.99
C HIS A 306 -2.85 15.28 -6.07
N ARG A 307 -3.33 14.10 -6.51
CA ARG A 307 -2.80 13.35 -7.66
C ARG A 307 -2.61 14.28 -8.86
N LYS A 308 -1.37 14.32 -9.36
CA LYS A 308 -0.99 15.27 -10.41
C LYS A 308 -1.41 14.78 -11.79
N LYS A 309 -1.70 13.49 -11.97
CA LYS A 309 -2.03 12.87 -13.26
C LYS A 309 -0.97 13.20 -14.32
N ASP A 310 0.30 13.12 -13.90
CA ASP A 310 1.46 13.31 -14.76
C ASP A 310 2.37 12.09 -14.77
N TYR A 311 1.89 10.98 -14.20
CA TYR A 311 2.51 9.68 -14.44
C TYR A 311 2.51 9.40 -15.95
N PRO A 312 3.69 9.14 -16.54
CA PRO A 312 3.87 9.10 -17.99
C PRO A 312 3.37 7.78 -18.57
N VAL A 313 2.05 7.57 -18.62
CA VAL A 313 1.45 6.68 -19.61
C VAL A 313 1.12 7.52 -20.83
N GLY A 314 1.94 7.40 -21.87
CA GLY A 314 1.60 7.83 -23.23
C GLY A 314 2.16 9.19 -23.67
N ASP A 315 2.08 10.25 -22.86
CA ASP A 315 2.46 11.61 -23.29
C ASP A 315 3.75 12.13 -22.63
N LYS A 316 4.90 11.74 -23.21
CA LYS A 316 6.23 12.22 -22.77
C LYS A 316 6.52 13.67 -23.19
N SER A 317 5.64 14.34 -23.96
CA SER A 317 5.89 15.70 -24.45
C SER A 317 5.95 16.76 -23.34
N LYS A 318 5.33 16.46 -22.19
CA LYS A 318 5.28 17.34 -21.02
C LYS A 318 6.47 17.16 -20.07
N CYS A 319 7.42 16.30 -20.42
CA CYS A 319 8.63 16.06 -19.65
C CYS A 319 9.84 16.74 -20.29
N THR A 320 10.75 17.22 -19.45
CA THR A 320 12.12 17.57 -19.88
C THR A 320 12.98 16.31 -19.78
N LYS A 321 13.74 16.00 -20.83
CA LYS A 321 14.63 14.84 -20.87
C LYS A 321 16.05 15.25 -20.54
N TYR A 322 16.74 14.43 -19.76
CA TYR A 322 18.16 14.57 -19.45
C TYR A 322 18.87 13.26 -19.79
N HIS A 323 19.97 13.35 -20.51
CA HIS A 323 20.80 12.21 -20.89
C HIS A 323 22.06 12.25 -20.03
N VAL A 324 22.32 11.18 -19.30
CA VAL A 324 23.49 11.06 -18.43
C VAL A 324 24.27 9.83 -18.86
N ALA A 325 25.47 10.05 -19.37
CA ALA A 325 26.40 8.97 -19.70
C ALA A 325 27.21 8.59 -18.45
N ILE A 326 27.35 7.28 -18.21
CA ILE A 326 27.97 6.72 -17.00
C ILE A 326 28.98 5.64 -17.41
N GLN A 327 30.01 5.43 -16.58
CA GLN A 327 31.11 4.49 -16.76
C GLN A 327 31.83 4.69 -18.11
N ASP A 328 32.45 5.86 -18.30
CA ASP A 328 33.17 6.22 -19.52
C ASP A 328 32.32 6.07 -20.81
N ASN A 329 31.06 6.51 -20.77
CA ASN A 329 30.08 6.40 -21.86
C ASN A 329 29.67 4.97 -22.27
N LYS A 330 29.86 3.97 -21.40
CA LYS A 330 29.39 2.59 -21.67
C LYS A 330 27.87 2.45 -21.49
N HIS A 331 27.28 3.25 -20.62
CA HIS A 331 25.85 3.25 -20.35
C HIS A 331 25.28 4.66 -20.46
N GLU A 332 24.05 4.78 -20.95
CA GLU A 332 23.28 6.02 -20.94
C GLU A 332 22.01 5.81 -20.11
N ILE A 333 21.79 6.68 -19.12
CA ILE A 333 20.53 6.76 -18.40
C ILE A 333 19.76 7.98 -18.89
N VAL A 334 18.52 7.75 -19.32
CA VAL A 334 17.60 8.82 -19.72
C VAL A 334 16.67 9.14 -18.56
N PHE A 335 16.78 10.35 -18.01
CA PHE A 335 15.89 10.87 -16.99
C PHE A 335 14.78 11.73 -17.60
N TYR A 336 13.60 11.67 -17.02
CA TYR A 336 12.43 12.46 -17.37
C TYR A 336 11.99 13.24 -16.14
N LYS A 337 11.94 14.57 -16.27
CA LYS A 337 11.38 15.48 -15.25
C LYS A 337 10.02 16.00 -15.70
N SER A 338 8.97 15.79 -14.90
CA SER A 338 7.66 16.40 -15.14
C SER A 338 7.76 17.92 -15.01
N ARG A 339 7.31 18.66 -16.02
CA ARG A 339 7.19 20.13 -15.95
C ARG A 339 6.02 20.58 -15.06
N LYS A 340 5.14 19.66 -14.65
CA LYS A 340 3.95 19.94 -13.84
C LYS A 340 4.20 19.77 -12.35
N SER A 341 4.98 18.78 -11.96
CA SER A 341 5.17 18.41 -10.55
C SER A 341 6.62 18.38 -10.10
N ASP A 342 7.58 18.63 -10.99
CA ASP A 342 9.01 18.44 -10.74
C ASP A 342 9.42 17.02 -10.30
N ARG A 343 8.53 16.03 -10.47
CA ARG A 343 8.82 14.61 -10.19
C ARG A 343 9.69 14.02 -11.29
N TRP A 344 10.51 13.03 -10.92
CA TRP A 344 11.49 12.41 -11.80
C TRP A 344 11.18 10.93 -12.04
N TRP A 345 11.59 10.47 -13.22
CA TRP A 345 11.61 9.08 -13.64
C TRP A 345 12.90 8.78 -14.40
N MET A 346 13.38 7.55 -14.32
CA MET A 346 14.47 7.01 -15.12
C MET A 346 13.93 6.00 -16.12
N SER A 347 14.50 5.98 -17.33
CA SER A 347 14.22 4.96 -18.35
C SER A 347 15.09 3.74 -18.10
N ILE A 348 14.50 2.56 -18.18
CA ILE A 348 15.24 1.30 -18.25
C ILE A 348 15.25 0.82 -19.71
N PRO A 349 16.39 0.38 -20.26
CA PRO A 349 16.46 -0.21 -21.61
C PRO A 349 15.91 -1.65 -21.58
N TYR A 350 14.76 -1.89 -22.20
CA TYR A 350 14.17 -3.23 -22.32
C TYR A 350 14.66 -3.94 -23.59
N PRO A 351 14.82 -5.27 -23.59
CA PRO A 351 15.10 -6.03 -24.80
C PRO A 351 14.02 -5.85 -25.88
N GLU A 352 14.43 -5.78 -27.15
CA GLU A 352 13.50 -5.67 -28.29
C GLU A 352 12.46 -6.79 -28.27
N GLY A 353 11.18 -6.45 -28.43
CA GLY A 353 10.06 -7.41 -28.44
C GLY A 353 9.38 -7.66 -27.08
N MET A 354 9.96 -7.26 -25.95
CA MET A 354 9.32 -7.34 -24.61
C MET A 354 8.64 -6.04 -24.16
N GLU A 355 8.74 -4.99 -24.97
CA GLU A 355 8.26 -3.63 -24.66
C GLU A 355 6.76 -3.54 -24.37
N LEU A 356 5.94 -4.36 -25.04
CA LEU A 356 4.49 -4.37 -24.87
C LEU A 356 4.07 -5.00 -23.54
N LYS A 357 4.79 -6.03 -23.07
CA LYS A 357 4.49 -6.75 -21.83
C LYS A 357 4.83 -5.91 -20.59
N PHE A 358 5.92 -5.15 -20.63
CA PHE A 358 6.41 -4.37 -19.49
C PHE A 358 6.27 -2.86 -19.64
N LYS A 359 5.46 -2.38 -20.60
CA LYS A 359 5.27 -0.95 -20.88
C LYS A 359 4.97 -0.11 -19.63
N ARG A 360 4.22 -0.66 -18.67
CA ARG A 360 3.87 -0.03 -17.37
C ARG A 360 5.05 0.12 -16.41
N HIS A 361 6.16 -0.58 -16.65
CA HIS A 361 7.35 -0.62 -15.81
C HIS A 361 8.58 0.00 -16.51
N HIS A 362 8.42 0.56 -17.72
CA HIS A 362 9.52 1.19 -18.49
C HIS A 362 10.12 2.43 -17.83
N LEU A 363 9.31 3.15 -17.04
CA LEU A 363 9.72 4.36 -16.35
C LEU A 363 9.64 4.11 -14.86
N VAL A 364 10.81 4.06 -14.23
CA VAL A 364 10.94 3.86 -12.79
C VAL A 364 10.97 5.23 -12.12
N PRO A 365 10.05 5.53 -11.19
CA PRO A 365 10.13 6.71 -10.34
C PRO A 365 11.49 6.85 -9.65
N CYS A 366 12.05 8.06 -9.67
CA CYS A 366 13.32 8.34 -9.02
C CYS A 366 13.29 9.70 -8.32
N SER A 367 14.28 9.95 -7.46
CA SER A 367 14.49 11.25 -6.83
C SER A 367 15.41 12.13 -7.68
N TYR A 368 15.50 13.41 -7.33
CA TYR A 368 16.53 14.28 -7.89
C TYR A 368 17.94 13.85 -7.43
N GLY A 369 18.06 13.28 -6.22
CA GLY A 369 19.31 12.73 -5.72
C GLY A 369 19.84 11.59 -6.59
N ASP A 370 18.97 10.75 -7.15
CA ASP A 370 19.37 9.71 -8.12
C ASP A 370 20.00 10.33 -9.37
N TYR A 371 19.43 11.42 -9.88
CA TYR A 371 20.00 12.16 -11.01
C TYR A 371 21.37 12.77 -10.65
N GLU A 372 21.52 13.35 -9.46
CA GLU A 372 22.80 13.91 -9.02
C GLU A 372 23.90 12.86 -8.82
N LYS A 373 23.54 11.66 -8.36
CA LYS A 373 24.46 10.50 -8.29
C LYS A 373 24.93 10.09 -9.67
N ALA A 374 24.00 9.94 -10.61
CA ALA A 374 24.30 9.61 -12.00
C ALA A 374 25.26 10.65 -12.63
N CYS A 375 25.06 11.94 -12.38
CA CYS A 375 25.95 13.00 -12.86
C CYS A 375 27.37 12.95 -12.27
N LYS A 376 27.56 12.24 -11.16
CA LYS A 376 28.85 12.02 -10.50
C LYS A 376 29.47 10.66 -10.87
N ASP A 377 29.00 10.05 -11.95
CA ASP A 377 29.42 8.73 -12.44
C ASP A 377 29.08 7.57 -11.47
N ASP A 378 28.09 7.77 -10.60
CA ASP A 378 27.58 6.75 -9.66
C ASP A 378 26.20 6.24 -10.13
N LEU A 379 26.08 4.93 -10.32
CA LEU A 379 24.88 4.31 -10.87
C LEU A 379 23.79 4.22 -9.79
N PRO A 380 22.60 4.81 -9.99
CA PRO A 380 21.54 4.74 -9.00
C PRO A 380 21.10 3.30 -8.75
N GLU A 381 21.08 2.87 -7.49
CA GLU A 381 20.73 1.50 -7.09
C GLU A 381 19.36 1.04 -7.63
N ARG A 382 18.35 1.93 -7.59
CA ARG A 382 17.01 1.68 -8.15
C ARG A 382 17.06 1.36 -9.65
N TRP A 383 17.96 2.00 -10.39
CA TRP A 383 18.15 1.74 -11.81
C TRP A 383 18.76 0.37 -12.02
N LEU A 384 19.81 0.05 -11.25
CA LEU A 384 20.53 -1.23 -11.33
C LEU A 384 19.61 -2.42 -11.05
N LEU A 385 18.84 -2.36 -9.96
CA LEU A 385 17.89 -3.41 -9.59
C LEU A 385 16.81 -3.59 -10.66
N ALA A 386 16.27 -2.48 -11.19
CA ALA A 386 15.29 -2.54 -12.27
C ALA A 386 15.87 -3.13 -13.56
N TYR A 387 17.13 -2.85 -13.88
CA TYR A 387 17.83 -3.39 -15.04
C TYR A 387 18.14 -4.89 -14.89
N GLN A 388 18.62 -5.31 -13.72
CA GLN A 388 18.96 -6.72 -13.44
C GLN A 388 17.76 -7.66 -13.53
N LYS A 389 16.53 -7.16 -13.33
CA LYS A 389 15.30 -7.95 -13.52
C LYS A 389 15.00 -8.31 -14.97
N LEU A 390 15.62 -7.60 -15.91
CA LEU A 390 15.38 -7.77 -17.35
C LEU A 390 16.44 -8.66 -18.02
N THR A 391 17.55 -8.90 -17.33
CA THR A 391 18.71 -9.69 -17.78
C THR A 391 18.71 -11.04 -17.10
#